data_AF-A0A350YNC1-F1
#
_entry.id   AF-A0A350YNC1-F1
#
_cell.length_a   1.000
_cell.length_b   1.000
_cell.length_c   1.000
_cell.angle_alpha   90.00
_cell.angle_beta   90.00
_cell.angle_gamma   90.00
#
_symmetry.space_group_name_H-M   'P 1'
#
loop_
_entity.id
_entity.type
_entity.pdbx_description
1 polymer ?
#
loop_
_entity_poly.entity_id
_entity_poly.type
_entity_poly.pdbx_seq_one_letter_code
_entity_poly.pdbx_strand_id
1 'polypeptide(L)'
;MTYGEVFTQILSEISGRSVAEITALLLIIRPSFPEGHKFDDELSEEDSENLLASLREGKDELRERLMKGKLAFIFQDPPIETE
;
A
#
# COMPACT_ATOMS: atom_id res chain seq x y z
N MET A 1 -15.88 6.73 0.88
CA MET A 1 -14.43 6.47 0.90
C MET A 1 -14.16 5.36 -0.11
N THR A 2 -13.06 5.35 -0.85
CA THR A 2 -12.72 4.26 -1.79
C THR A 2 -11.73 3.26 -1.16
N TYR A 3 -11.59 2.08 -1.77
CA TYR A 3 -10.51 1.16 -1.37
C TYR A 3 -9.12 1.80 -1.48
N GLY A 4 -8.90 2.68 -2.46
CA GLY A 4 -7.66 3.44 -2.62
C GLY A 4 -7.39 4.39 -1.47
N GLU A 5 -8.43 5.05 -0.96
CA GLU A 5 -8.33 5.92 0.21
C GLU A 5 -8.01 5.11 1.48
N VAL A 6 -8.70 3.99 1.70
CA VAL A 6 -8.41 3.07 2.82
C VAL A 6 -6.97 2.57 2.77
N PHE A 7 -6.52 2.12 1.59
CA PHE A 7 -5.15 1.65 1.38
C PHE A 7 -4.12 2.76 1.66
N THR A 8 -4.37 3.96 1.16
CA THR A 8 -3.51 5.13 1.38
C THR A 8 -3.41 5.46 2.87
N GLN A 9 -4.54 5.45 3.57
CA GLN A 9 -4.60 5.75 5.01
C GLN A 9 -3.79 4.74 5.82
N ILE A 10 -3.98 3.44 5.59
CA ILE A 10 -3.24 2.39 6.32
C ILE A 10 -1.74 2.45 6.03
N LEU A 11 -1.35 2.66 4.78
CA LEU A 11 0.07 2.80 4.44
C LEU A 11 0.70 4.05 5.06
N SER A 12 -0.01 5.17 5.12
CA SER A 12 0.41 6.37 5.83
C SER A 12 0.62 6.06 7.32
N GLU A 13 -0.33 5.37 7.96
CA GLU A 13 -0.24 4.97 9.37
C GLU A 13 0.91 3.98 9.67
N ILE A 14 1.22 3.05 8.74
CA ILE A 14 2.30 2.07 8.90
C ILE A 14 3.67 2.71 8.68
N SER A 15 3.79 3.54 7.64
CA SER A 15 5.07 4.12 7.22
C SER A 15 5.43 5.40 7.98
N GLY A 16 4.46 6.06 8.60
CA GLY A 16 4.62 7.38 9.20
C GLY A 16 4.77 8.51 8.16
N ARG A 17 4.49 8.24 6.89
CA ARG A 17 4.50 9.23 5.80
C ARG A 17 3.15 9.92 5.70
N SER A 18 3.12 11.09 5.08
CA SER A 18 1.87 11.81 4.88
C SER A 18 0.95 11.07 3.89
N VAL A 19 -0.36 11.23 4.06
CA VAL A 19 -1.36 10.71 3.12
C VAL A 19 -1.08 11.20 1.71
N ALA A 20 -0.72 12.48 1.54
CA ALA A 20 -0.41 13.07 0.23
C ALA A 20 0.77 12.37 -0.48
N GLU A 21 1.84 12.06 0.25
CA GLU A 21 2.98 11.31 -0.32
C GLU A 21 2.56 9.90 -0.76
N ILE A 22 1.76 9.19 0.05
CA ILE A 22 1.28 7.86 -0.29
C ILE A 22 0.31 7.91 -1.49
N THR A 23 -0.58 8.89 -1.55
CA THR A 23 -1.48 9.08 -2.69
C THR A 23 -0.69 9.34 -3.97
N ALA A 24 0.35 10.17 -3.92
CA ALA A 24 1.20 10.42 -5.08
C ALA A 24 1.91 9.14 -5.56
N LEU A 25 2.43 8.33 -4.64
CA LEU A 25 3.02 7.03 -4.97
C LEU A 25 1.99 6.08 -5.59
N LEU A 26 0.79 6.01 -5.01
CA LEU A 26 -0.29 5.15 -5.52
C LEU A 26 -0.65 5.52 -6.96
N LEU A 27 -0.72 6.81 -7.28
CA LEU A 27 -1.00 7.29 -8.65
C LEU A 27 0.09 6.88 -9.64
N ILE A 28 1.36 6.89 -9.23
CA ILE A 28 2.50 6.49 -10.09
C ILE A 28 2.45 5.00 -10.41
N ILE A 29 2.14 4.15 -9.43
CA ILE A 29 2.13 2.69 -9.60
C ILE A 29 0.80 2.15 -10.14
N ARG A 30 -0.24 2.99 -10.17
CA ARG A 30 -1.59 2.59 -10.60
C ARG A 30 -1.65 1.92 -11.97
N PRO A 31 -0.91 2.39 -13.01
CA PRO A 31 -0.88 1.73 -14.31
C PRO A 31 -0.29 0.31 -14.30
N SER A 32 0.47 -0.05 -13.26
CA SER A 32 1.06 -1.38 -13.10
C SER A 32 0.15 -2.36 -12.37
N PHE A 33 -1.02 -1.92 -11.90
CA PHE A 33 -1.97 -2.84 -11.28
C PHE A 33 -2.64 -3.74 -12.31
N PRO A 34 -2.98 -4.98 -11.91
CA PRO A 34 -3.73 -5.88 -12.77
C PRO A 34 -5.10 -5.28 -13.12
N GLU A 35 -5.59 -5.62 -14.31
CA GLU A 35 -6.95 -5.27 -14.72
C GLU A 35 -7.98 -5.79 -13.71
N GLY A 36 -9.04 -5.01 -13.46
CA GLY A 36 -10.07 -5.35 -12.48
C GLY A 36 -9.74 -4.98 -11.04
N HIS A 37 -8.69 -4.18 -10.80
CA HIS A 37 -8.45 -3.61 -9.47
C HIS A 37 -9.65 -2.76 -8.99
N LYS A 38 -9.86 -2.70 -7.68
CA LYS A 38 -11.03 -2.02 -7.07
C LYS A 38 -10.70 -0.72 -6.35
N PHE A 39 -9.52 -0.14 -6.61
CA PHE A 39 -9.07 1.05 -5.87
C PHE A 39 -9.98 2.27 -5.97
N ASP A 40 -10.77 2.37 -7.03
CA ASP A 40 -11.75 3.45 -7.23
C ASP A 40 -13.16 3.07 -6.78
N ASP A 41 -13.39 1.81 -6.40
CA ASP A 41 -14.70 1.37 -5.94
C ASP A 41 -14.99 2.05 -4.60
N GLU A 42 -16.18 2.65 -4.51
CA GLU A 42 -16.68 3.27 -3.29
C GLU A 42 -17.08 2.19 -2.28
N LEU A 43 -16.74 2.45 -1.03
CA LEU A 43 -17.17 1.71 0.15
C LEU A 43 -18.26 2.50 0.86
N SER A 44 -19.21 1.76 1.45
CA SER A 44 -20.09 2.35 2.46
C SER A 44 -19.27 2.83 3.65
N GLU A 45 -19.82 3.76 4.43
CA GLU A 45 -19.15 4.27 5.64
C GLU A 45 -18.83 3.11 6.60
N GLU A 46 -19.81 2.26 6.88
CA GLU A 46 -19.66 1.06 7.72
C GLU A 46 -18.57 0.11 7.20
N ASP A 47 -18.57 -0.20 5.90
CA ASP A 47 -17.55 -1.09 5.31
C ASP A 47 -16.15 -0.48 5.40
N SER A 48 -16.03 0.84 5.18
CA SER A 48 -14.76 1.54 5.26
C SER A 48 -14.19 1.55 6.69
N GLU A 49 -15.04 1.76 7.70
CA GLU A 49 -14.65 1.72 9.11
C GLU A 49 -14.25 0.32 9.56
N ASN A 50 -15.04 -0.69 9.20
CA ASN A 50 -14.76 -2.09 9.50
C ASN A 50 -13.45 -2.55 8.86
N LEU A 51 -13.22 -2.17 7.59
CA LEU A 51 -11.99 -2.51 6.88
C LEU A 51 -10.77 -1.82 7.51
N LEU A 52 -10.87 -0.53 7.85
CA LEU A 52 -9.80 0.18 8.55
C LEU A 52 -9.49 -0.45 9.90
N ALA A 53 -10.52 -0.83 10.68
CA ALA A 53 -10.34 -1.50 11.97
C ALA A 53 -9.59 -2.83 11.81
N SER A 54 -10.05 -3.70 10.89
CA SER A 54 -9.40 -4.99 10.63
C SER A 54 -7.95 -4.84 10.17
N LEU A 55 -7.65 -3.87 9.29
CA LEU A 55 -6.28 -3.62 8.84
C LEU A 55 -5.38 -3.04 9.94
N ARG A 56 -5.94 -2.28 10.88
CA ARG A 56 -5.21 -1.77 12.06
C ARG A 56 -4.89 -2.88 13.06
N GLU A 57 -5.77 -3.86 13.23
CA GLU A 57 -5.48 -5.04 14.05
C GLU A 57 -4.31 -5.85 13.47
N GLY A 58 -4.26 -6.02 12.14
CA GLY A 58 -3.16 -6.68 11.42
C GLY A 58 -1.96 -5.81 11.06
N LYS A 59 -1.84 -4.61 11.66
CA LYS A 59 -0.88 -3.58 11.20
C LYS A 59 0.59 -4.03 11.25
N ASP A 60 0.98 -4.77 12.27
CA ASP A 60 2.37 -5.22 12.43
C ASP A 60 2.73 -6.29 11.39
N GLU A 61 1.83 -7.21 11.09
CA GLU A 61 2.01 -8.19 10.01
C GLU A 61 2.10 -7.50 8.64
N LEU A 62 1.26 -6.48 8.40
CA LEU A 62 1.33 -5.68 7.18
C LEU A 62 2.67 -4.96 7.07
N ARG A 63 3.18 -4.39 8.16
CA ARG A 63 4.52 -3.77 8.20
C ARG A 63 5.60 -4.79 7.87
N GLU A 64 5.57 -5.97 8.44
CA GLU A 64 6.55 -7.03 8.17
C GLU A 64 6.52 -7.44 6.69
N ARG A 65 5.33 -7.64 6.11
CA ARG A 65 5.16 -7.96 4.68
C ARG A 65 5.70 -6.88 3.76
N LEU A 66 5.43 -5.60 4.08
CA LEU A 66 5.97 -4.46 3.32
C LEU A 66 7.50 -4.40 3.38
N MET A 67 8.08 -4.65 4.56
CA MET A 67 9.54 -4.71 4.72
C MET A 67 10.15 -5.88 3.94
N LYS A 68 9.55 -7.07 3.97
CA LYS A 68 9.98 -8.21 3.16
C LYS A 68 9.91 -7.90 1.66
N GLY A 69 8.82 -7.28 1.20
CA GLY A 69 8.66 -6.85 -0.18
C GLY A 69 9.72 -5.82 -0.61
N LYS A 70 10.02 -4.84 0.24
CA LYS A 70 11.09 -3.86 0.02
C LYS A 70 12.46 -4.54 -0.11
N LEU A 71 12.79 -5.46 0.79
CA LEU A 71 14.05 -6.20 0.73
C LEU A 71 14.13 -7.03 -0.55
N ALA A 72 13.05 -7.73 -0.92
CA ALA A 72 12.99 -8.47 -2.17
C ALA A 72 13.21 -7.57 -3.40
N PHE A 73 12.60 -6.38 -3.42
CA PHE A 73 12.81 -5.40 -4.50
C PHE A 73 14.26 -4.91 -4.57
N ILE A 74 14.86 -4.56 -3.43
CA ILE A 74 16.25 -4.06 -3.36
C ILE A 74 17.26 -5.15 -3.74
N PHE A 75 17.03 -6.40 -3.35
CA PHE A 75 17.95 -7.51 -3.60
C PHE A 75 17.64 -8.30 -4.88
N GLN A 76 16.67 -7.85 -5.70
CA GLN A 76 16.42 -8.42 -7.02
C GLN A 76 17.32 -7.86 -8.13
N ASP A 77 18.04 -6.76 -7.89
CA ASP A 77 19.15 -6.35 -8.75
C ASP A 77 20.43 -7.10 -8.32
N PRO A 78 21.04 -7.93 -9.19
CA PRO A 78 22.40 -8.41 -8.93
C PRO A 78 23.35 -7.20 -8.92
N PRO A 79 24.51 -7.28 -8.21
CA PRO A 79 25.51 -6.22 -8.30
C PRO A 79 25.88 -6.00 -9.77
N ILE A 80 25.90 -4.73 -10.19
CA ILE A 80 26.52 -4.36 -11.46
C ILE A 80 28.01 -4.67 -11.30
N GLU A 81 28.42 -5.86 -11.71
CA GLU A 81 29.84 -6.16 -11.94
C GLU A 81 30.29 -5.27 -13.10
N THR A 82 31.02 -4.22 -12.73
CA THR A 82 31.80 -3.43 -13.67
C THR A 82 33.16 -4.11 -13.78
N GLU A 83 33.37 -4.89 -14.84
CA GLU A 83 34.70 -5.19 -15.39
C GLU A 83 34.93 -4.35 -16.65
#